data_AF-A0A354ZKL8-F1
#
_entry.id   AF-A0A354ZKL8-F1
#
_cell.length_a   1.000
_cell.length_b   1.000
_cell.length_c   1.000
_cell.angle_alpha   90.00
_cell.angle_beta   90.00
_cell.angle_gamma   90.00
#
_symmetry.space_group_name_H-M   'P 1'
#
loop_
_entity.id
_entity.type
_entity.pdbx_description
1 polymer ?
#
loop_
_entity_poly.entity_id
_entity_poly.type
_entity_poly.pdbx_seq_one_letter_code
_entity_poly.pdbx_strand_id
1 'polypeptide(L)'
;KLQLNDASIWFEPETSVALGFGFRCGFLGLLHMEIVQERLEREYGLDLITTAPSVMYRVTETSGGTYLVDNPANLPPSNRIETIEEPYVRAGVFVPSDFIGQVMDLAIERRGVMHSLDFVSPT
;
A
#
# COMPACT_ATOMS: atom_id res chain seq x y z
N LYS A 1 -6.21 -4.80 -21.79
CA LYS A 1 -6.87 -6.11 -22.05
C LYS A 1 -7.30 -6.78 -20.74
N LEU A 2 -6.41 -6.95 -19.76
CA LEU A 2 -6.77 -7.55 -18.48
C LEU A 2 -7.82 -6.73 -17.68
N GLN A 3 -7.72 -5.39 -17.69
CA GLN A 3 -8.68 -4.49 -17.04
C GLN A 3 -10.13 -4.60 -17.58
N LEU A 4 -10.33 -5.13 -18.80
CA LEU A 4 -11.69 -5.37 -19.32
C LEU A 4 -12.36 -6.56 -18.62
N ASN A 5 -11.56 -7.50 -18.13
CA ASN A 5 -12.03 -8.68 -17.42
C ASN A 5 -12.02 -8.48 -15.90
N ASP A 6 -11.19 -7.57 -15.39
CA ASP A 6 -11.06 -7.27 -13.97
C ASP A 6 -11.16 -5.76 -13.70
N ALA A 7 -12.31 -5.33 -13.18
CA ALA A 7 -12.59 -3.94 -12.86
C ALA A 7 -11.85 -3.43 -11.61
N SER A 8 -11.23 -4.33 -10.83
CA SER A 8 -10.53 -3.97 -9.59
C SER A 8 -9.06 -3.63 -9.82
N ILE A 9 -8.52 -3.96 -11.00
CA ILE A 9 -7.16 -3.59 -11.40
C ILE A 9 -7.14 -2.13 -11.80
N TRP A 10 -6.36 -1.35 -11.06
CA TRP A 10 -6.02 0.02 -11.41
C TRP A 10 -4.56 0.09 -11.85
N PHE A 11 -4.23 0.92 -12.84
CA PHE A 11 -2.84 1.16 -13.20
C PHE A 11 -2.62 2.56 -13.76
N GLU A 12 -1.44 3.11 -13.52
CA GLU A 12 -0.94 4.34 -14.14
C GLU A 12 0.49 4.13 -14.66
N PRO A 13 0.88 4.78 -15.77
CA PRO A 13 2.25 4.70 -16.26
C PRO A 13 3.22 5.40 -15.29
N GLU A 14 4.33 4.76 -14.98
CA GLU A 14 5.37 5.30 -14.10
C GLU A 14 6.75 5.09 -14.72
N THR A 15 7.64 6.08 -14.60
CA THR A 15 9.03 5.96 -15.06
C THR A 15 9.97 5.89 -13.86
N SER A 16 10.68 4.79 -13.74
CA SER A 16 11.71 4.59 -12.72
C SER A 16 13.08 4.94 -13.27
N VAL A 17 13.92 5.58 -12.44
CA VAL A 17 15.32 5.88 -12.79
C VAL A 17 16.15 4.60 -12.99
N ALA A 18 15.83 3.53 -12.25
CA ALA A 18 16.60 2.28 -12.29
C ALA A 18 16.05 1.25 -13.28
N LEU A 19 14.72 1.14 -13.38
CA LEU A 19 14.05 0.09 -14.16
C LEU A 19 13.48 0.59 -15.49
N GLY A 20 13.55 1.91 -15.73
CA GLY A 20 12.97 2.51 -16.93
C GLY A 20 11.44 2.60 -16.85
N PHE A 21 10.79 2.41 -17.99
CA PHE A 21 9.34 2.55 -18.11
C PHE A 21 8.61 1.35 -17.49
N GLY A 22 7.60 1.63 -16.67
CA GLY A 22 6.77 0.62 -16.02
C GLY A 22 5.36 1.14 -15.73
N PHE A 23 4.66 0.40 -14.87
CA PHE A 23 3.32 0.74 -14.44
C PHE A 23 3.23 0.61 -12.93
N ARG A 24 2.56 1.58 -12.30
CA ARG A 24 2.10 1.47 -10.93
C ARG A 24 0.73 0.82 -10.95
N CYS A 25 0.59 -0.31 -10.28
CA CYS A 25 -0.64 -1.10 -10.28
C CYS A 25 -1.25 -1.17 -8.87
N GLY A 26 -2.56 -0.95 -8.77
CA GLY A 26 -3.35 -1.12 -7.56
C GLY A 26 -4.14 -2.43 -7.57
N PHE A 27 -4.15 -3.13 -6.43
CA PHE A 27 -4.77 -4.45 -6.27
C PHE A 27 -5.61 -4.51 -4.99
N LEU A 28 -6.61 -5.41 -4.94
CA LEU A 28 -7.42 -5.69 -3.74
C LEU A 28 -6.64 -6.35 -2.59
N GLY A 29 -5.45 -6.88 -2.86
CA GLY A 29 -4.61 -7.54 -1.86
C GLY A 29 -3.47 -8.31 -2.52
N LEU A 30 -2.65 -8.96 -1.68
CA LEU A 30 -1.47 -9.72 -2.12
C LEU A 30 -1.83 -10.86 -3.07
N LEU A 31 -2.86 -11.64 -2.73
CA LEU A 31 -3.31 -12.74 -3.61
C LEU A 31 -3.80 -12.24 -4.96
N HIS A 32 -4.51 -11.10 -4.99
CA HIS A 32 -4.97 -10.52 -6.24
C HIS A 32 -3.78 -10.08 -7.11
N MET A 33 -2.76 -9.49 -6.50
CA MET A 33 -1.51 -9.15 -7.20
C MET A 33 -0.82 -10.40 -7.78
N GLU A 34 -0.69 -11.48 -7.01
CA GLU A 34 -0.06 -12.73 -7.45
C GLU A 34 -0.79 -13.34 -8.65
N ILE A 35 -2.12 -13.42 -8.59
CA ILE A 35 -2.94 -13.93 -9.70
C ILE A 35 -2.74 -13.07 -10.95
N VAL A 36 -2.75 -11.75 -10.81
CA VAL A 36 -2.56 -10.85 -11.96
C VAL A 36 -1.17 -11.00 -12.56
N GLN A 37 -0.13 -11.09 -11.73
CA GLN A 37 1.24 -11.31 -12.19
C GLN A 37 1.35 -12.62 -12.98
N GLU A 38 0.89 -13.73 -12.42
CA GLU A 38 0.97 -15.06 -13.04
C GLU A 38 0.20 -15.12 -14.37
N ARG A 39 -0.96 -14.43 -14.44
CA ARG A 39 -1.72 -14.32 -15.70
C ARG A 39 -0.97 -13.51 -16.76
N LEU A 40 -0.31 -12.42 -16.39
CA LEU A 40 0.47 -11.63 -17.35
C LEU A 40 1.67 -12.42 -17.89
N GLU A 41 2.36 -13.17 -17.03
CA GLU A 41 3.48 -14.03 -17.43
C GLU A 41 3.02 -15.17 -18.33
N ARG A 42 1.94 -15.87 -17.98
CA ARG A 42 1.47 -17.05 -18.73
C ARG A 42 0.66 -16.73 -19.99
N GLU A 43 -0.29 -15.82 -19.91
CA GLU A 43 -1.21 -15.52 -21.03
C GLU A 43 -0.56 -14.59 -22.06
N TYR A 44 0.35 -13.72 -21.63
CA TYR A 44 0.95 -12.68 -22.48
C TYR A 44 2.46 -12.84 -22.67
N GLY A 45 3.10 -13.81 -22.00
CA GLY A 45 4.52 -14.09 -22.16
C GLY A 45 5.44 -12.95 -21.71
N LEU A 46 4.98 -12.15 -20.74
CA LEU A 46 5.72 -11.00 -20.22
C LEU A 46 6.62 -11.43 -19.07
N ASP A 47 7.90 -11.08 -19.11
CA ASP A 47 8.79 -11.20 -17.96
C ASP A 47 8.70 -9.92 -17.12
N LEU A 48 8.21 -10.03 -15.88
CA LEU A 48 7.82 -8.89 -15.05
C LEU A 48 8.70 -8.81 -13.80
N ILE A 49 9.16 -7.59 -13.49
CA ILE A 49 9.84 -7.28 -12.23
C ILE A 49 8.86 -6.51 -11.35
N THR A 50 8.51 -7.08 -10.19
CA THR A 50 7.67 -6.42 -9.19
C THR A 50 8.53 -5.73 -8.14
N THR A 51 8.19 -4.49 -7.82
CA THR A 51 8.82 -3.72 -6.74
C THR A 51 7.99 -3.83 -5.47
N ALA A 52 8.63 -3.59 -4.32
CA ALA A 52 7.90 -3.50 -3.06
C ALA A 52 6.88 -2.33 -3.13
N PRO A 53 5.64 -2.53 -2.64
CA PRO A 53 4.64 -1.48 -2.64
C PRO A 53 5.11 -0.30 -1.78
N SER A 54 5.02 0.91 -2.31
CA SER A 54 5.26 2.15 -1.57
C SER A 54 3.95 2.88 -1.30
N VAL A 55 3.96 3.71 -0.25
CA VAL A 55 2.87 4.63 0.06
C VAL A 55 3.30 6.05 -0.30
N MET A 56 2.35 6.90 -0.66
CA MET A 56 2.61 8.33 -0.84
C MET A 56 2.72 9.01 0.52
N TYR A 57 3.85 9.64 0.79
CA TYR A 57 4.07 10.47 1.96
C TYR A 57 3.69 11.90 1.67
N ARG A 58 3.21 12.62 2.69
CA ARG A 58 3.05 14.07 2.61
C ARG A 58 4.20 14.71 3.38
N VAL A 59 4.97 15.54 2.70
CA VAL A 59 6.13 16.24 3.28
C VAL A 59 5.81 17.71 3.35
N THR A 60 6.01 18.31 4.53
CA THR A 60 5.95 19.75 4.73
C THR A 60 7.36 20.27 4.93
N GLU A 61 7.76 21.22 4.10
CA GLU A 61 9.03 21.89 4.23
C GLU A 61 8.99 23.00 5.27
N THR A 62 10.15 23.31 5.87
CA THR A 62 10.34 24.46 6.76
C THR A 62 10.05 25.81 6.09
N SER A 63 9.97 25.83 4.75
CA SER A 63 9.56 26.99 3.94
C SER A 63 8.04 27.21 3.92
N GLY A 64 7.26 26.25 4.46
CA GLY A 64 5.80 26.23 4.48
C GLY A 64 5.13 25.51 3.31
N GLY A 65 5.91 24.99 2.35
CA GLY A 65 5.37 24.23 1.22
C GLY A 65 5.07 22.78 1.58
N THR A 66 3.86 22.29 1.27
CA THR A 66 3.48 20.88 1.42
C THR A 66 3.34 20.21 0.06
N TYR A 67 3.93 19.03 -0.11
CA TYR A 67 3.80 18.22 -1.33
C TYR A 67 3.74 16.73 -1.03
N LEU A 68 3.24 15.98 -2.01
CA LEU A 68 3.18 14.52 -1.97
C LEU A 68 4.44 13.94 -2.60
N VAL A 69 5.05 12.99 -1.90
CA VAL A 69 6.25 12.25 -2.32
C VAL A 69 5.89 10.78 -2.44
N ASP A 70 5.96 10.26 -3.65
CA ASP A 70 5.70 8.86 -3.99
C ASP A 70 7.00 8.04 -4.10
N ASN A 71 8.10 8.69 -4.49
CA ASN A 71 9.43 8.10 -4.59
C ASN A 71 10.37 8.65 -3.51
N PRO A 72 11.00 7.78 -2.69
CA PRO A 72 11.99 8.19 -1.69
C PRO A 72 13.15 9.03 -2.25
N ALA A 73 13.50 8.88 -3.54
CA ALA A 73 14.54 9.68 -4.18
C ALA A 73 14.15 11.16 -4.36
N ASN A 74 12.85 11.47 -4.38
CA ASN A 74 12.32 12.84 -4.49
C ASN A 74 12.20 13.53 -3.12
N LEU A 75 12.59 12.84 -2.04
CA LEU A 75 12.50 13.36 -0.69
C LEU A 75 13.57 14.46 -0.50
N PRO A 76 13.20 15.67 -0.02
CA PRO A 76 14.14 16.76 0.16
C PRO A 76 15.20 16.41 1.20
N PRO A 77 16.33 17.14 1.24
CA PRO A 77 17.31 16.98 2.31
C PRO A 77 16.66 17.26 3.67
N SER A 78 17.07 16.49 4.69
CA SER A 78 16.45 16.49 6.03
C SER A 78 16.43 17.85 6.73
N ASN A 79 17.33 18.77 6.35
CA ASN A 79 17.37 20.14 6.88
C ASN A 79 16.23 21.04 6.40
N ARG A 80 15.50 20.65 5.35
CA ARG A 80 14.34 21.37 4.81
C ARG A 80 13.02 20.75 5.24
N ILE A 81 13.03 19.63 5.94
CA ILE A 81 11.83 18.90 6.34
C ILE A 81 11.39 19.40 7.71
N GLU A 82 10.16 19.89 7.79
CA GLU A 82 9.50 20.21 9.05
C GLU A 82 8.73 19.00 9.58
N THR A 83 7.88 18.41 8.73
CA THR A 83 7.10 17.21 9.06
C THR A 83 7.00 16.25 7.89
N ILE A 84 6.92 14.96 8.20
CA ILE A 84 6.60 13.88 7.26
C ILE A 84 5.39 13.14 7.82
N GLU A 85 4.34 13.06 7.01
CA GLU A 85 3.12 12.35 7.34
C GLU A 85 2.98 11.13 6.44
N GLU A 86 2.71 9.98 7.04
CA GLU A 86 2.38 8.74 6.33
C GLU A 86 0.86 8.52 6.35
N PRO A 87 0.30 7.86 5.33
CA PRO A 87 -1.14 7.59 5.29
C PRO A 87 -1.49 6.48 6.30
N TYR A 88 -2.43 6.79 7.19
CA TYR A 88 -3.05 5.82 8.08
C TYR A 88 -4.39 5.35 7.53
N VAL A 89 -4.71 4.07 7.74
CA VAL A 89 -6.01 3.49 7.37
C VAL A 89 -6.78 3.10 8.62
N ARG A 90 -8.10 3.31 8.60
CA ARG A 90 -9.01 2.74 9.59
C ARG A 90 -9.42 1.35 9.12
N ALA A 91 -8.95 0.31 9.80
CA ALA A 91 -9.30 -1.07 9.51
C ALA A 91 -10.29 -1.61 10.56
N GLY A 92 -11.29 -2.37 10.11
CA GLY A 92 -12.16 -3.19 10.96
C GLY A 92 -11.81 -4.65 10.76
N VAL A 93 -11.63 -5.39 11.85
CA VAL A 93 -11.20 -6.80 11.82
C VAL A 93 -12.25 -7.65 12.52
N PHE A 94 -12.80 -8.64 11.81
CA PHE A 94 -13.76 -9.59 12.34
C PHE A 94 -13.06 -10.92 12.57
N VAL A 95 -12.96 -11.34 13.82
CA VAL A 95 -12.28 -12.58 14.21
C VAL A 95 -13.07 -13.29 15.31
N PRO A 96 -12.98 -14.64 15.39
CA PRO A 96 -13.52 -15.38 16.53
C PRO A 96 -12.85 -14.92 17.83
N SER A 97 -13.58 -15.04 18.95
CA SER A 97 -13.14 -14.57 20.27
C SER A 97 -11.79 -15.14 20.72
N ASP A 98 -11.48 -16.37 20.32
CA ASP A 98 -10.25 -17.07 20.69
C ASP A 98 -8.99 -16.43 20.06
N PHE A 99 -9.14 -15.67 18.97
CA PHE A 99 -8.01 -15.07 18.23
C PHE A 99 -7.84 -13.57 18.48
N ILE A 100 -8.70 -12.94 19.29
CA ILE A 100 -8.65 -11.49 19.55
C ILE A 100 -7.25 -11.07 20.03
N GLY A 101 -6.68 -11.78 21.01
CA GLY A 101 -5.37 -11.45 21.55
C GLY A 101 -4.25 -11.49 20.50
N GLN A 102 -4.17 -12.59 19.73
CA GLN A 102 -3.15 -12.75 18.68
C GLN A 102 -3.25 -11.67 17.59
N VAL A 103 -4.48 -11.30 17.23
CA VAL A 103 -4.75 -10.29 16.21
C VAL A 103 -4.41 -8.89 16.73
N MET A 104 -4.69 -8.61 18.01
CA MET A 104 -4.32 -7.36 18.67
C MET A 104 -2.80 -7.21 18.77
N ASP A 105 -2.10 -8.27 19.18
CA ASP A 105 -0.62 -8.28 19.25
C ASP A 105 -0.01 -8.01 17.86
N LEU A 106 -0.54 -8.66 16.82
CA LEU A 106 -0.13 -8.43 15.43
C LEU A 106 -0.39 -6.99 14.98
N ALA A 107 -1.54 -6.41 15.34
CA ALA A 107 -1.86 -5.03 15.00
C ALA A 107 -0.90 -4.04 15.69
N ILE A 108 -0.58 -4.26 16.96
CA ILE A 108 0.36 -3.42 17.74
C ILE A 108 1.78 -3.52 17.15
N GLU A 109 2.24 -4.72 16.79
CA GLU A 109 3.53 -4.94 16.13
C GLU A 109 3.65 -4.11 14.84
N ARG A 110 2.53 -3.88 14.14
CA ARG A 110 2.43 -3.06 12.92
C ARG A 110 2.12 -1.59 13.19
N ARG A 111 2.34 -1.08 14.40
CA ARG A 111 2.06 0.30 14.85
C ARG A 111 0.57 0.68 14.80
N GLY A 112 -0.31 -0.31 14.85
CA GLY A 112 -1.75 -0.13 14.93
C GLY A 112 -2.18 0.38 16.31
N VAL A 113 -3.17 1.26 16.33
CA VAL A 113 -3.79 1.77 17.55
C VAL A 113 -5.23 1.27 17.60
N MET A 114 -5.59 0.52 18.65
CA MET A 114 -6.96 0.04 18.82
C MET A 114 -7.88 1.19 19.23
N HIS A 115 -8.98 1.36 18.50
CA HIS A 115 -9.99 2.40 18.78
C HIS A 115 -11.25 1.85 19.45
N SER A 116 -11.76 0.72 19.00
CA SER A 116 -12.96 0.07 19.56
C SER A 116 -12.84 -1.45 19.46
N LEU A 117 -13.53 -2.14 20.37
CA LEU A 117 -13.67 -3.59 20.39
C LEU A 117 -15.13 -3.91 20.71
N ASP A 118 -15.82 -4.47 19.73
CA ASP A 118 -17.24 -4.78 19.82
C ASP A 118 -17.45 -6.29 19.64
N PHE A 119 -18.24 -6.89 20.53
CA PHE A 119 -18.62 -8.30 20.42
C PHE A 119 -19.92 -8.42 19.63
N VAL A 120 -19.87 -9.10 18.48
CA VAL A 120 -21.01 -9.24 17.55
C VAL A 120 -22.06 -10.25 18.04
N SER A 121 -21.76 -11.04 19.08
CA SER A 121 -22.74 -11.92 19.75
C SER A 121 -22.78 -11.66 21.25
N PRO A 122 -23.98 -11.66 21.87
CA PRO A 122 -24.11 -11.78 23.31
C PRO A 122 -23.69 -13.19 23.70
N THR A 123 -22.85 -13.32 24.72
CA THR A 123 -22.68 -14.57 25.49
C THR A 123 -24.03 -15.14 25.93
#